data_AF-A0A3P8KE80-F1
#
_entry.id   AF-A0A3P8KE80-F1
#
_cell.length_a   1.000
_cell.length_b   1.000
_cell.length_c   1.000
_cell.angle_alpha   90.00
_cell.angle_beta   90.00
_cell.angle_gamma   90.00
#
_symmetry.space_group_name_H-M   'P 1'
#
loop_
_entity.id
_entity.type
_entity.pdbx_description
1 polymer ?
#
loop_
_entity_poly.entity_id
_entity_poly.type
_entity_poly.pdbx_seq_one_letter_code
_entity_poly.pdbx_strand_id
1 'polypeptide(L)'
;MRRNRTRARRSAAFAAAVLAAASAVPAAAAAAPSTTACAGWRTTVLRSGIGTLENLAFDGAGTVYLSRQNMVTGKGSLLAGTAPGALRTVVDLPNPGGIVVRGGSVHVTTANSAPSGLLGKTDGTVTVADPATGATRTVASGLTMPNGLALLPDGRAVTSTVLGPRQGIVATAPGGAPVPFALRGEPVNGLWFDGASGRLWASTSTTVTTGLYAIDPARPDRPRRYEVPGFGPGHFADDLTVGPDGAVYAALDLPGTVVRLDPATGAQCTIATGHRGVSSVRFGRGPGWDAAALYATTLTGKLLRLAR
;
A
#
# COMPACT_ATOMS: atom_id res chain seq x y z
N MET A 1 -60.19 -58.67 -30.71
CA MET A 1 -61.20 -57.73 -30.18
C MET A 1 -60.50 -56.57 -29.46
N ARG A 2 -60.82 -55.36 -29.91
CA ARG A 2 -60.53 -54.01 -29.36
C ARG A 2 -59.98 -53.89 -27.92
N ARG A 3 -58.90 -53.13 -27.73
CA ARG A 3 -58.96 -51.70 -27.30
C ARG A 3 -57.57 -51.04 -27.19
N ASN A 4 -57.43 -49.94 -27.94
CA ASN A 4 -56.47 -48.86 -27.80
C ASN A 4 -56.30 -48.38 -26.35
N ARG A 5 -55.06 -48.09 -25.92
CA ARG A 5 -54.77 -46.93 -25.08
C ARG A 5 -53.47 -46.24 -25.52
N THR A 6 -53.69 -45.04 -26.01
CA THR A 6 -52.76 -44.02 -26.51
C THR A 6 -51.83 -43.51 -25.42
N ARG A 7 -50.54 -43.36 -25.78
CA ARG A 7 -49.53 -42.63 -25.01
C ARG A 7 -49.87 -41.13 -25.01
N ALA A 8 -50.28 -40.59 -23.87
CA ALA A 8 -50.39 -39.15 -23.67
C ALA A 8 -49.01 -38.60 -23.24
N ARG A 9 -48.39 -37.83 -24.13
CA ARG A 9 -47.19 -37.01 -23.87
C ARG A 9 -47.57 -35.92 -22.87
N ARG A 10 -46.86 -35.85 -21.73
CA ARG A 10 -46.94 -34.71 -20.81
C ARG A 10 -46.09 -33.58 -21.37
N SER A 11 -46.74 -32.59 -21.98
CA SER A 11 -46.11 -31.31 -22.34
C SER A 11 -46.06 -30.44 -21.09
N ALA A 12 -44.87 -30.23 -20.54
CA ALA A 12 -44.63 -29.24 -19.49
C ALA A 12 -44.54 -27.85 -20.16
N ALA A 13 -45.51 -26.99 -19.88
CA ALA A 13 -45.47 -25.58 -20.27
C ALA A 13 -44.47 -24.84 -19.37
N PHE A 14 -43.36 -24.38 -19.94
CA PHE A 14 -42.47 -23.41 -19.31
C PHE A 14 -43.14 -22.03 -19.40
N ALA A 15 -43.66 -21.52 -18.29
CA ALA A 15 -44.03 -20.13 -18.16
C ALA A 15 -42.75 -19.29 -17.97
N ALA A 16 -42.40 -18.48 -18.96
CA ALA A 16 -41.32 -17.50 -18.85
C ALA A 16 -41.82 -16.31 -18.02
N ALA A 17 -41.40 -16.24 -16.76
CA ALA A 17 -41.58 -15.06 -15.93
C ALA A 17 -40.51 -14.02 -16.32
N VAL A 18 -40.94 -12.96 -17.01
CA VAL A 18 -40.12 -11.76 -17.23
C VAL A 18 -40.18 -10.93 -15.95
N LEU A 19 -39.15 -11.02 -15.10
CA LEU A 19 -38.93 -10.01 -14.05
C LEU A 19 -38.28 -8.78 -14.70
N ALA A 20 -39.05 -7.71 -14.84
CA ALA A 20 -38.52 -6.38 -15.09
C ALA A 20 -37.75 -5.93 -13.83
N ALA A 21 -36.43 -6.05 -13.85
CA ALA A 21 -35.57 -5.40 -12.86
C ALA A 21 -35.56 -3.90 -13.16
N ALA A 22 -36.28 -3.12 -12.35
CA ALA A 22 -36.12 -1.67 -12.33
C ALA A 22 -34.65 -1.36 -12.02
N SER A 23 -33.98 -0.66 -12.93
CA SER A 23 -32.62 -0.15 -12.74
C SER A 23 -32.64 0.89 -11.63
N ALA A 24 -32.40 0.47 -10.40
CA ALA A 24 -32.01 1.37 -9.32
C ALA A 24 -30.64 1.94 -9.70
N VAL A 25 -30.64 3.16 -10.23
CA VAL A 25 -29.43 3.96 -10.36
C VAL A 25 -28.82 4.06 -8.96
N PRO A 26 -27.56 3.65 -8.73
CA PRO A 26 -26.95 3.83 -7.43
C PRO A 26 -26.99 5.32 -7.11
N ALA A 27 -27.60 5.69 -5.99
CA ALA A 27 -27.49 7.04 -5.48
C ALA A 27 -26.00 7.35 -5.37
N ALA A 28 -25.52 8.36 -6.11
CA ALA A 28 -24.16 8.83 -5.98
C ALA A 28 -23.91 9.11 -4.50
N ALA A 29 -22.94 8.41 -3.90
CA ALA A 29 -22.52 8.68 -2.54
C ALA A 29 -22.25 10.18 -2.45
N ALA A 30 -23.01 10.88 -1.61
CA ALA A 30 -22.82 12.30 -1.38
C ALA A 30 -21.37 12.48 -0.95
N ALA A 31 -20.58 13.19 -1.78
CA ALA A 31 -19.23 13.56 -1.43
C ALA A 31 -19.29 14.26 -0.07
N ALA A 32 -18.54 13.75 0.91
CA ALA A 32 -18.33 14.43 2.17
C ALA A 32 -17.93 15.89 1.88
N PRO A 33 -18.35 16.86 2.72
CA PRO A 33 -18.07 18.27 2.45
C PRO A 33 -16.59 18.43 2.18
N SER A 34 -16.29 19.01 1.02
CA SER A 34 -14.95 19.41 0.62
C SER A 34 -14.43 20.41 1.65
N THR A 35 -13.81 19.90 2.70
CA THR A 35 -12.99 20.75 3.56
C THR A 35 -12.00 21.44 2.65
N THR A 36 -11.73 22.72 2.91
CA THR A 36 -10.72 23.47 2.15
C THR A 36 -9.40 22.70 2.03
N ALA A 37 -9.07 21.79 2.94
CA ALA A 37 -7.89 20.91 2.89
C ALA A 37 -7.83 19.97 1.66
N CYS A 38 -8.97 19.64 1.05
CA CYS A 38 -9.06 18.68 -0.05
C CYS A 38 -9.07 19.33 -1.43
N ALA A 39 -9.33 20.64 -1.50
CA ALA A 39 -9.44 21.38 -2.75
C ALA A 39 -8.08 21.90 -3.24
N GLY A 40 -7.91 21.98 -4.57
CA GLY A 40 -6.77 22.63 -5.20
C GLY A 40 -5.60 21.71 -5.55
N TRP A 41 -5.62 20.45 -5.14
CA TRP A 41 -4.57 19.50 -5.48
C TRP A 41 -4.52 19.23 -7.00
N ARG A 42 -3.31 19.30 -7.55
CA ARG A 42 -2.99 19.00 -8.95
C ARG A 42 -1.91 17.94 -9.00
N THR A 43 -2.12 16.95 -9.86
CA THR A 43 -1.12 15.91 -10.12
C THR A 43 -0.31 16.22 -11.37
N THR A 44 1.01 16.13 -11.26
CA THR A 44 1.96 16.23 -12.37
C THR A 44 2.74 14.92 -12.47
N VAL A 45 2.86 14.37 -13.67
CA VAL A 45 3.77 13.24 -13.92
C VAL A 45 5.19 13.80 -14.06
N LEU A 46 6.06 13.50 -13.10
CA LEU A 46 7.45 13.95 -13.12
C LEU A 46 8.31 13.10 -14.05
N ARG A 47 8.03 11.80 -14.08
CA ARG A 47 8.71 10.83 -14.96
C ARG A 47 7.84 9.59 -15.14
N SER A 48 7.96 8.98 -16.31
CA SER A 48 7.29 7.72 -16.67
C SER A 48 8.32 6.70 -17.19
N GLY A 49 7.88 5.47 -17.42
CA GLY A 49 8.72 4.42 -18.01
C GLY A 49 9.82 3.90 -17.08
N ILE A 50 9.67 4.06 -15.76
CA ILE A 50 10.69 3.63 -14.78
C ILE A 50 10.64 2.11 -14.54
N GLY A 51 9.53 1.45 -14.93
CA GLY A 51 9.19 0.08 -14.51
C GLY A 51 8.31 0.08 -13.26
N THR A 52 7.80 -1.06 -12.83
CA THR A 52 6.87 -1.15 -11.68
C THR A 52 7.52 -0.61 -10.40
N LEU A 53 6.92 0.42 -9.81
CA LEU A 53 7.41 1.07 -8.58
C LEU A 53 6.50 0.76 -7.41
N GLU A 54 7.07 0.25 -6.32
CA GLU A 54 6.31 -0.17 -5.14
C GLU A 54 6.30 0.89 -4.04
N ASN A 55 7.46 1.48 -3.74
CA ASN A 55 7.59 2.39 -2.62
C ASN A 55 8.55 3.55 -2.91
N LEU A 56 8.46 4.61 -2.12
CA LEU A 56 9.43 5.69 -2.11
C LEU A 56 9.76 6.20 -0.71
N ALA A 57 10.96 6.77 -0.56
CA ALA A 57 11.38 7.47 0.65
C ALA A 57 12.40 8.56 0.33
N PHE A 58 12.49 9.57 1.20
CA PHE A 58 13.49 10.64 1.12
C PHE A 58 14.48 10.52 2.27
N ASP A 59 15.77 10.79 2.02
CA ASP A 59 16.78 10.89 3.09
C ASP A 59 16.71 12.21 3.88
N GLY A 60 16.05 13.23 3.33
CA GLY A 60 16.06 14.60 3.84
C GLY A 60 17.33 15.40 3.52
N ALA A 61 18.33 14.79 2.87
CA ALA A 61 19.50 15.44 2.30
C ALA A 61 19.34 15.75 0.79
N GLY A 62 18.22 15.35 0.19
CA GLY A 62 17.85 15.68 -1.19
C GLY A 62 17.77 14.46 -2.12
N THR A 63 17.99 13.25 -1.62
CA THR A 63 17.86 12.02 -2.41
C THR A 63 16.49 11.40 -2.20
N VAL A 64 15.82 11.07 -3.30
CA VAL A 64 14.68 10.15 -3.30
C VAL A 64 15.16 8.74 -3.62
N TYR A 65 14.61 7.77 -2.90
CA TYR A 65 14.79 6.34 -3.14
C TYR A 65 13.49 5.72 -3.60
N LEU A 66 13.56 4.82 -4.58
CA LEU A 66 12.41 4.09 -5.10
C LEU A 66 12.69 2.59 -5.11
N SER A 67 11.72 1.78 -4.73
CA SER A 67 11.80 0.33 -4.92
C SER A 67 11.16 0.00 -6.26
N ARG A 68 11.96 -0.55 -7.16
CA ARG A 68 11.50 -1.00 -8.47
C ARG A 68 11.43 -2.52 -8.48
N GLN A 69 10.29 -3.04 -8.88
CA GLN A 69 10.00 -4.46 -8.97
C GLN A 69 9.94 -4.94 -10.42
N ASN A 70 10.15 -6.25 -10.58
CA ASN A 70 9.75 -7.00 -11.75
C ASN A 70 8.92 -8.19 -11.25
N MET A 71 7.60 -8.00 -11.23
CA MET A 71 6.64 -8.97 -10.70
C MET A 71 6.69 -10.33 -11.40
N VAL A 72 7.22 -10.39 -12.63
CA VAL A 72 7.33 -11.64 -13.41
C VAL A 72 8.51 -12.47 -12.93
N THR A 73 9.66 -11.82 -12.71
CA THR A 73 10.91 -12.53 -12.36
C THR A 73 11.17 -12.62 -10.85
N GLY A 74 10.42 -11.85 -10.04
CA GLY A 74 10.69 -11.70 -8.61
C GLY A 74 12.00 -10.96 -8.31
N LYS A 75 12.60 -10.32 -9.32
CA LYS A 75 13.79 -9.45 -9.18
C LYS A 75 13.37 -8.00 -9.07
N GLY A 76 14.29 -7.14 -8.68
CA GLY A 76 14.08 -5.70 -8.65
C GLY A 76 15.36 -4.96 -8.26
N SER A 77 15.20 -3.69 -7.90
CA SER A 77 16.32 -2.81 -7.60
C SER A 77 15.89 -1.67 -6.69
N LEU A 78 16.81 -1.19 -5.86
CA LEU A 78 16.72 0.11 -5.21
C LEU A 78 17.26 1.16 -6.20
N LEU A 79 16.45 2.18 -6.47
CA LEU A 79 16.85 3.34 -7.25
C LEU A 79 17.11 4.53 -6.32
N ALA A 80 18.01 5.44 -6.71
CA ALA A 80 18.25 6.70 -6.01
C ALA A 80 18.57 7.84 -6.98
N GLY A 81 18.19 9.07 -6.61
CA GLY A 81 18.53 10.27 -7.36
C GLY A 81 18.10 11.56 -6.66
N THR A 82 18.72 12.68 -7.03
CA THR A 82 18.39 14.01 -6.48
C THR A 82 17.28 14.72 -7.25
N ALA A 83 16.90 14.17 -8.41
CA ALA A 83 15.81 14.65 -9.25
C ALA A 83 15.24 13.47 -10.04
N PRO A 84 13.99 13.58 -10.54
CA PRO A 84 13.35 12.51 -11.34
C PRO A 84 14.21 12.00 -12.50
N GLY A 85 14.90 12.90 -13.22
CA GLY A 85 15.78 12.56 -14.33
C GLY A 85 17.13 11.94 -13.94
N ALA A 86 17.54 12.03 -12.67
CA ALA A 86 18.83 11.58 -12.16
C ALA A 86 18.76 10.22 -11.43
N LEU A 87 17.60 9.56 -11.45
CA LEU A 87 17.40 8.25 -10.83
C LEU A 87 18.26 7.18 -11.51
N ARG A 88 19.10 6.51 -10.72
CA ARG A 88 19.94 5.39 -11.13
C ARG A 88 19.74 4.19 -10.21
N THR A 89 20.04 2.99 -10.70
CA THR A 89 20.11 1.80 -9.84
C THR A 89 21.27 1.94 -8.85
N VAL A 90 20.98 1.73 -7.57
CA VAL A 90 21.98 1.61 -6.50
C VAL A 90 22.42 0.17 -6.36
N VAL A 91 21.44 -0.73 -6.21
CA VAL A 91 21.68 -2.16 -6.00
C VAL A 91 20.46 -2.96 -6.44
N ASP A 92 20.70 -4.15 -6.98
CA ASP A 92 19.65 -5.11 -7.29
C ASP A 92 19.21 -5.87 -6.03
N LEU A 93 17.90 -6.07 -5.88
CA LEU A 93 17.29 -6.70 -4.71
C LEU A 93 16.21 -7.71 -5.13
N PRO A 94 15.99 -8.80 -4.37
CA PRO A 94 14.85 -9.68 -4.60
C PRO A 94 13.54 -8.93 -4.30
N ASN A 95 12.68 -8.79 -5.31
CA ASN A 95 11.41 -8.05 -5.32
C ASN A 95 11.24 -7.02 -4.16
N PRO A 96 11.89 -5.84 -4.23
CA PRO A 96 11.94 -4.92 -3.10
C PRO A 96 10.59 -4.28 -2.81
N GLY A 97 10.26 -4.12 -1.53
CA GLY A 97 9.02 -3.52 -1.05
C GLY A 97 9.20 -2.15 -0.41
N GLY A 98 8.66 -1.99 0.80
CA GLY A 98 8.71 -0.77 1.61
C GLY A 98 10.13 -0.29 1.89
N ILE A 99 10.29 1.04 1.89
CA ILE A 99 11.57 1.72 2.12
C ILE A 99 11.49 2.63 3.35
N VAL A 100 12.50 2.56 4.21
CA VAL A 100 12.70 3.51 5.31
C VAL A 100 14.15 4.00 5.32
N VAL A 101 14.35 5.30 5.34
CA VAL A 101 15.69 5.90 5.51
C VAL A 101 15.89 6.32 6.96
N ARG A 102 16.99 5.87 7.59
CA ARG A 102 17.36 6.25 8.97
C ARG A 102 18.87 6.33 9.09
N GLY A 103 19.38 7.46 9.61
CA GLY A 103 20.81 7.66 9.84
C GLY A 103 21.66 7.48 8.58
N GLY A 104 21.18 7.93 7.41
CA GLY A 104 21.85 7.78 6.12
C GLY A 104 21.79 6.37 5.51
N SER A 105 21.27 5.38 6.23
CA SER A 105 21.08 4.01 5.75
C SER A 105 19.68 3.79 5.18
N VAL A 106 19.59 3.08 4.05
CA VAL A 106 18.33 2.77 3.38
C VAL A 106 17.90 1.34 3.70
N HIS A 107 16.82 1.18 4.45
CA HIS A 107 16.24 -0.13 4.78
C HIS A 107 15.16 -0.45 3.76
N VAL A 108 15.19 -1.66 3.21
CA VAL A 108 14.29 -2.12 2.15
C VAL A 108 13.84 -3.53 2.47
N THR A 109 12.55 -3.82 2.37
CA THR A 109 12.06 -5.19 2.45
C THR A 109 12.35 -5.95 1.15
N THR A 110 12.57 -7.26 1.22
CA THR A 110 12.84 -8.11 0.05
C THR A 110 11.87 -9.27 -0.03
N ALA A 111 11.79 -9.90 -1.21
CA ALA A 111 10.88 -10.99 -1.53
C ALA A 111 9.40 -10.62 -1.29
N ASN A 112 9.04 -9.37 -1.55
CA ASN A 112 7.65 -8.89 -1.56
C ASN A 112 6.87 -9.48 -2.75
N SER A 113 6.74 -10.80 -2.84
CA SER A 113 6.14 -11.49 -3.98
C SER A 113 4.90 -12.31 -3.59
N ALA A 114 3.89 -12.31 -4.46
CA ALA A 114 2.67 -13.10 -4.23
C ALA A 114 2.95 -14.59 -3.97
N PRO A 115 3.89 -15.27 -4.67
CA PRO A 115 4.27 -16.64 -4.33
C PRO A 115 4.83 -16.79 -2.92
N SER A 116 5.64 -15.85 -2.42
CA SER A 116 6.15 -15.89 -1.04
C SER A 116 5.01 -15.82 -0.03
N GLY A 117 4.04 -14.92 -0.25
CA GLY A 117 2.88 -14.76 0.63
C GLY A 117 1.96 -15.97 0.62
N LEU A 118 1.46 -16.35 -0.57
CA LEU A 118 0.49 -17.44 -0.73
C LEU A 118 1.02 -18.80 -0.24
N LEU A 119 2.32 -19.06 -0.44
CA LEU A 119 2.96 -20.31 -0.01
C LEU A 119 3.52 -20.23 1.42
N GLY A 120 3.40 -19.08 2.09
CA GLY A 120 3.92 -18.88 3.44
C GLY A 120 5.43 -19.04 3.56
N LYS A 121 6.18 -18.75 2.48
CA LYS A 121 7.64 -18.82 2.47
C LYS A 121 8.21 -17.75 3.40
N THR A 122 9.27 -18.08 4.11
CA THR A 122 9.99 -17.17 5.02
C THR A 122 11.31 -16.71 4.40
N ASP A 123 11.28 -16.37 3.11
CA ASP A 123 12.42 -15.98 2.28
C ASP A 123 12.65 -14.46 2.25
N GLY A 124 11.75 -13.68 2.85
CA GLY A 124 11.83 -12.24 2.94
C GLY A 124 12.80 -11.76 4.03
N THR A 125 13.40 -10.60 3.76
CA THR A 125 14.32 -9.91 4.67
C THR A 125 13.98 -8.43 4.80
N VAL A 126 14.55 -7.79 5.82
CA VAL A 126 14.87 -6.35 5.76
C VAL A 126 16.36 -6.25 5.50
N THR A 127 16.70 -5.60 4.39
CA THR A 127 18.08 -5.37 3.95
C THR A 127 18.40 -3.89 4.07
N VAL A 128 19.57 -3.59 4.63
CA VAL A 128 20.14 -2.25 4.63
C VAL A 128 21.08 -2.13 3.44
N ALA A 129 20.85 -1.13 2.60
CA ALA A 129 21.72 -0.76 1.49
C ALA A 129 22.46 0.55 1.82
N ASP A 130 23.77 0.55 1.54
CA ASP A 130 24.58 1.75 1.46
C ASP A 130 24.32 2.45 0.11
N PRO A 131 23.78 3.67 0.09
CA PRO A 131 23.45 4.35 -1.16
C PRO A 131 24.67 4.82 -1.97
N ALA A 132 25.85 4.93 -1.35
CA ALA A 132 27.09 5.34 -2.00
C ALA A 132 27.80 4.16 -2.67
N THR A 133 27.85 3.01 -1.99
CA THR A 133 28.63 1.84 -2.45
C THR A 133 27.76 0.73 -3.05
N GLY A 134 26.45 0.73 -2.77
CA GLY A 134 25.57 -0.40 -3.10
C GLY A 134 25.78 -1.63 -2.22
N ALA A 135 26.68 -1.57 -1.23
CA ALA A 135 26.89 -2.67 -0.29
C ALA A 135 25.61 -2.93 0.51
N THR A 136 25.31 -4.20 0.79
CA THR A 136 24.12 -4.59 1.52
C THR A 136 24.42 -5.46 2.73
N ARG A 137 23.56 -5.38 3.74
CA ARG A 137 23.54 -6.30 4.88
C ARG A 137 22.11 -6.59 5.32
N THR A 138 21.83 -7.82 5.70
CA THR A 138 20.53 -8.22 6.24
C THR A 138 20.44 -7.87 7.73
N VAL A 139 19.30 -7.29 8.15
CA VAL A 139 19.04 -6.92 9.56
C VAL A 139 17.84 -7.63 10.18
N ALA A 140 16.98 -8.19 9.34
CA ALA A 140 15.89 -9.09 9.73
C ALA A 140 15.72 -10.14 8.64
N SER A 141 15.44 -11.39 9.03
CA SER A 141 15.24 -12.52 8.13
C SER A 141 14.06 -13.36 8.60
N GLY A 142 13.63 -14.33 7.78
CA GLY A 142 12.52 -15.21 8.13
C GLY A 142 11.14 -14.55 7.98
N LEU A 143 11.04 -13.49 7.18
CA LEU A 143 9.81 -12.76 6.93
C LEU A 143 9.04 -13.38 5.76
N THR A 144 7.71 -13.31 5.80
CA THR A 144 6.86 -13.77 4.71
C THR A 144 6.33 -12.58 3.94
N MET A 145 6.74 -12.46 2.67
CA MET A 145 6.30 -11.38 1.78
C MET A 145 6.22 -10.01 2.47
N PRO A 146 7.33 -9.54 3.08
CA PRO A 146 7.32 -8.26 3.79
C PRO A 146 7.07 -7.13 2.79
N ASN A 147 5.87 -6.54 2.83
CA ASN A 147 5.52 -5.43 1.95
C ASN A 147 5.85 -4.09 2.62
N GLY A 148 5.02 -3.64 3.56
CA GLY A 148 5.24 -2.44 4.34
C GLY A 148 6.42 -2.56 5.30
N LEU A 149 7.08 -1.43 5.57
CA LEU A 149 8.20 -1.33 6.49
C LEU A 149 8.07 -0.08 7.35
N ALA A 150 8.18 -0.26 8.65
CA ALA A 150 8.39 0.81 9.61
C ALA A 150 9.54 0.44 10.54
N LEU A 151 10.29 1.45 11.01
CA LEU A 151 11.29 1.25 12.07
C LEU A 151 10.82 1.97 13.33
N LEU A 152 10.72 1.27 14.45
CA LEU A 152 10.36 1.87 15.72
C LEU A 152 11.56 2.58 16.38
N PRO A 153 11.34 3.50 17.35
CA PRO A 153 12.42 4.18 18.04
C PRO A 153 13.36 3.25 18.81
N ASP A 154 12.84 2.10 19.26
CA ASP A 154 13.61 1.04 19.95
C ASP A 154 14.46 0.18 19.00
N GLY A 155 14.48 0.50 17.70
CA GLY A 155 15.27 -0.20 16.69
C GLY A 155 14.61 -1.44 16.10
N ARG A 156 13.40 -1.83 16.53
CA ARG A 156 12.66 -2.92 15.89
C ARG A 156 12.27 -2.56 14.46
N ALA A 157 12.44 -3.51 13.55
CA ALA A 157 11.85 -3.46 12.22
C ALA A 157 10.45 -4.08 12.26
N VAL A 158 9.44 -3.34 11.83
CA VAL A 158 8.05 -3.76 11.77
C VAL A 158 7.66 -3.92 10.31
N THR A 159 7.18 -5.11 9.95
CA THR A 159 6.83 -5.46 8.58
C THR A 159 5.45 -6.10 8.52
N SER A 160 4.76 -5.90 7.40
CA SER A 160 3.44 -6.44 7.13
C SER A 160 3.48 -7.59 6.13
N THR A 161 2.46 -8.45 6.20
CA THR A 161 2.20 -9.52 5.24
C THR A 161 0.76 -9.39 4.74
N VAL A 162 0.58 -9.18 3.44
CA VAL A 162 -0.75 -8.95 2.84
C VAL A 162 -1.46 -10.23 2.37
N LEU A 163 -0.73 -11.29 2.01
CA LEU A 163 -1.29 -12.50 1.40
C LEU A 163 -0.89 -13.77 2.17
N GLY A 164 -1.78 -14.75 2.11
CA GLY A 164 -1.53 -16.10 2.60
C GLY A 164 -1.68 -16.26 4.11
N PRO A 165 -1.20 -17.38 4.68
CA PRO A 165 -1.56 -17.79 6.05
C PRO A 165 -0.88 -16.99 7.16
N ARG A 166 0.10 -16.13 6.82
CA ARG A 166 0.91 -15.36 7.78
C ARG A 166 0.58 -13.85 7.77
N GLN A 167 -0.66 -13.53 7.39
CA GLN A 167 -1.19 -12.17 7.36
C GLN A 167 -1.09 -11.42 8.70
N GLY A 168 -0.87 -10.12 8.60
CA GLY A 168 -0.79 -9.19 9.73
C GLY A 168 0.57 -8.50 9.83
N ILE A 169 0.90 -8.04 11.03
CA ILE A 169 2.14 -7.32 11.30
C ILE A 169 3.03 -8.13 12.26
N VAL A 170 4.31 -8.21 11.92
CA VAL A 170 5.36 -8.76 12.80
C VAL A 170 6.38 -7.68 13.16
N ALA A 171 7.01 -7.81 14.32
CA ALA A 171 8.13 -6.98 14.74
C ALA A 171 9.37 -7.86 14.91
N THR A 172 10.52 -7.35 14.48
CA THR A 172 11.81 -8.04 14.56
C THR A 172 12.79 -7.14 15.30
N ALA A 173 13.26 -7.58 16.47
CA ALA A 173 14.35 -6.92 17.17
C ALA A 173 15.67 -7.10 16.41
N PRO A 174 16.66 -6.20 16.58
CA PRO A 174 17.98 -6.37 15.98
C PRO A 174 18.57 -7.76 16.31
N GLY A 175 18.86 -8.56 15.28
CA GLY A 175 19.38 -9.93 15.44
C GLY A 175 18.38 -10.98 15.95
N GLY A 176 17.13 -10.59 16.21
CA GLY A 176 16.07 -11.46 16.68
C GLY A 176 15.24 -12.08 15.55
N ALA A 177 14.34 -12.98 15.92
CA ALA A 177 13.33 -13.54 15.02
C ALA A 177 12.08 -12.63 14.95
N PRO A 178 11.34 -12.63 13.83
CA PRO A 178 10.07 -11.93 13.74
C PRO A 178 9.03 -12.56 14.69
N VAL A 179 8.37 -11.72 15.47
CA VAL A 179 7.27 -12.13 16.36
C VAL A 179 5.98 -11.40 15.99
N PRO A 180 4.80 -12.00 16.19
CA PRO A 180 3.52 -11.32 15.98
C PRO A 180 3.47 -9.99 16.75
N PHE A 181 2.97 -8.94 16.10
CA PHE A 181 2.91 -7.60 16.67
C PHE A 181 1.49 -7.05 16.72
N ALA A 182 0.82 -6.92 15.58
CA ALA A 182 -0.52 -6.35 15.49
C ALA A 182 -1.31 -6.93 14.31
N LEU A 183 -2.64 -6.76 14.33
CA LEU A 183 -3.54 -7.06 13.19
C LEU A 183 -3.36 -8.49 12.63
N ARG A 184 -3.18 -9.47 13.50
CA ARG A 184 -2.99 -10.87 13.10
C ARG A 184 -4.18 -11.36 12.27
N GLY A 185 -3.90 -11.91 11.09
CA GLY A 185 -4.93 -12.40 10.16
C GLY A 185 -5.54 -11.32 9.28
N GLU A 186 -5.16 -10.05 9.43
CA GLU A 186 -5.59 -8.98 8.52
C GLU A 186 -4.62 -8.86 7.33
N PRO A 187 -5.11 -8.57 6.10
CA PRO A 187 -4.26 -8.39 4.93
C PRO A 187 -3.60 -7.00 4.96
N VAL A 188 -2.68 -6.79 5.89
CA VAL A 188 -1.98 -5.51 6.06
C VAL A 188 -0.96 -5.32 4.94
N ASN A 189 -0.95 -4.13 4.35
CA ASN A 189 -0.06 -3.79 3.25
C ASN A 189 0.94 -2.69 3.66
N GLY A 190 0.61 -1.42 3.53
CA GLY A 190 1.48 -0.30 3.91
C GLY A 190 1.67 -0.11 5.40
N LEU A 191 2.84 0.46 5.76
CA LEU A 191 3.18 0.82 7.13
C LEU A 191 3.90 2.17 7.16
N TRP A 192 3.56 3.00 8.14
CA TRP A 192 4.25 4.26 8.41
C TRP A 192 4.35 4.51 9.91
N PHE A 193 5.55 4.68 10.44
CA PHE A 193 5.72 5.15 11.81
C PHE A 193 5.82 6.68 11.80
N ASP A 194 4.83 7.34 12.39
CA ASP A 194 4.85 8.78 12.61
C ASP A 194 5.59 9.11 13.92
N GLY A 195 6.82 9.62 13.78
CA GLY A 195 7.64 10.00 14.92
C GLY A 195 7.08 11.17 15.73
N ALA A 196 6.19 11.99 15.16
CA ALA A 196 5.59 13.13 15.86
C ALA A 196 4.53 12.67 16.86
N SER A 197 3.62 11.78 16.45
CA SER A 197 2.59 11.24 17.35
C SER A 197 3.00 9.95 18.08
N GLY A 198 4.12 9.32 17.66
CA GLY A 198 4.54 8.01 18.17
C GLY A 198 3.66 6.85 17.71
N ARG A 199 2.79 7.06 16.72
CA ARG A 199 1.87 6.02 16.21
C ARG A 199 2.43 5.31 15.00
N LEU A 200 2.18 4.00 14.96
CA LEU A 200 2.29 3.21 13.74
C LEU A 200 0.96 3.27 12.99
N TRP A 201 1.00 3.64 11.73
CA TRP A 201 -0.13 3.61 10.81
C TRP A 201 -0.01 2.42 9.87
N ALA A 202 -1.13 1.78 9.58
CA ALA A 202 -1.20 0.63 8.68
C ALA A 202 -2.41 0.71 7.73
N SER A 203 -2.23 0.32 6.47
CA SER A 203 -3.33 0.11 5.51
C SER A 203 -3.63 -1.37 5.36
N THR A 204 -4.88 -1.72 5.03
CA THR A 204 -5.23 -3.06 4.58
C THR A 204 -5.54 -3.10 3.09
N SER A 205 -5.28 -4.26 2.50
CA SER A 205 -5.70 -4.60 1.15
C SER A 205 -6.61 -5.82 1.15
N THR A 206 -7.21 -6.13 -0.01
CA THR A 206 -7.98 -7.37 -0.27
C THR A 206 -9.14 -7.68 0.70
N THR A 207 -9.48 -6.75 1.59
CA THR A 207 -10.63 -6.80 2.49
C THR A 207 -11.92 -6.39 1.77
N VAL A 208 -13.07 -6.64 2.39
CA VAL A 208 -14.37 -6.16 1.89
C VAL A 208 -14.44 -4.63 1.92
N THR A 209 -13.89 -4.02 2.97
CA THR A 209 -13.71 -2.56 3.09
C THR A 209 -12.28 -2.24 3.49
N THR A 210 -11.69 -1.20 2.91
CA THR A 210 -10.32 -0.77 3.24
C THR A 210 -10.26 -0.20 4.65
N GLY A 211 -9.31 -0.65 5.46
CA GLY A 211 -9.03 -0.08 6.78
C GLY A 211 -7.72 0.69 6.79
N LEU A 212 -7.73 1.87 7.42
CA LEU A 212 -6.54 2.53 7.93
C LEU A 212 -6.54 2.35 9.45
N TYR A 213 -5.41 1.94 10.03
CA TYR A 213 -5.29 1.67 11.45
C TYR A 213 -4.26 2.59 12.09
N ALA A 214 -4.63 3.23 13.19
CA ALA A 214 -3.68 3.88 14.09
C ALA A 214 -3.37 2.93 15.25
N ILE A 215 -2.09 2.59 15.42
CA ILE A 215 -1.61 1.61 16.38
C ILE A 215 -0.67 2.32 17.35
N ASP A 216 -0.95 2.22 18.65
CA ASP A 216 0.00 2.55 19.71
C ASP A 216 0.99 1.38 19.84
N PRO A 217 2.29 1.57 19.55
CA PRO A 217 3.26 0.46 19.62
C PRO A 217 3.40 -0.18 21.01
N ALA A 218 2.99 0.52 22.08
CA ALA A 218 2.96 -0.02 23.44
C ALA A 218 1.68 -0.82 23.73
N ARG A 219 0.62 -0.64 22.92
CA ARG A 219 -0.67 -1.33 23.03
C ARG A 219 -1.17 -1.78 21.65
N PRO A 220 -0.42 -2.66 20.96
CA PRO A 220 -0.69 -3.00 19.57
C PRO A 220 -1.97 -3.84 19.36
N ASP A 221 -2.55 -4.35 20.44
CA ASP A 221 -3.82 -5.09 20.48
C ASP A 221 -5.07 -4.20 20.42
N ARG A 222 -4.91 -2.87 20.55
CA ARG A 222 -6.03 -1.92 20.56
C ARG A 222 -5.94 -0.87 19.44
N PRO A 223 -5.89 -1.29 18.17
CA PRO A 223 -5.77 -0.35 17.07
C PRO A 223 -7.09 0.43 16.88
N ARG A 224 -6.99 1.72 16.54
CA ARG A 224 -8.14 2.50 16.08
C ARG A 224 -8.28 2.34 14.57
N ARG A 225 -9.41 1.81 14.11
CA ARG A 225 -9.73 1.63 12.69
C ARG A 225 -10.48 2.84 12.13
N TYR A 226 -10.14 3.21 10.91
CA TYR A 226 -10.88 4.13 10.05
C TYR A 226 -11.21 3.38 8.76
N GLU A 227 -12.49 3.30 8.42
CA GLU A 227 -12.92 2.71 7.15
C GLU A 227 -12.80 3.74 6.04
N VAL A 228 -12.13 3.38 4.94
CA VAL A 228 -12.08 4.23 3.75
C VAL A 228 -13.31 3.95 2.90
N PRO A 229 -14.12 4.98 2.54
CA PRO A 229 -15.32 4.78 1.73
C PRO A 229 -15.01 4.12 0.40
N GLY A 230 -15.73 3.03 0.12
CA GLY A 230 -15.55 2.18 -1.06
C GLY A 230 -15.73 0.71 -0.70
N PHE A 231 -15.94 -0.14 -1.69
CA PHE A 231 -16.30 -1.54 -1.46
C PHE A 231 -15.59 -2.49 -2.40
N GLY A 232 -15.31 -3.69 -1.88
CA GLY A 232 -14.82 -4.83 -2.62
C GLY A 232 -13.30 -4.98 -2.58
N PRO A 233 -12.80 -6.16 -2.96
CA PRO A 233 -11.39 -6.52 -2.81
C PRO A 233 -10.46 -5.70 -3.72
N GLY A 234 -11.02 -4.97 -4.69
CA GLY A 234 -10.28 -4.05 -5.55
C GLY A 234 -10.23 -2.61 -5.03
N HIS A 235 -10.90 -2.31 -3.92
CA HIS A 235 -10.77 -1.04 -3.22
C HIS A 235 -9.81 -1.26 -2.06
N PHE A 236 -8.51 -1.12 -2.32
CA PHE A 236 -7.49 -1.30 -1.29
C PHE A 236 -6.50 -0.15 -1.25
N ALA A 237 -5.99 0.12 -0.06
CA ALA A 237 -4.88 1.02 0.18
C ALA A 237 -3.59 0.21 0.15
N ASP A 238 -2.67 0.60 -0.72
CA ASP A 238 -1.37 -0.04 -0.89
C ASP A 238 -0.43 0.48 0.20
N ASP A 239 -0.13 1.77 0.19
CA ASP A 239 0.66 2.43 1.23
C ASP A 239 0.06 3.76 1.72
N LEU A 240 0.62 4.30 2.80
CA LEU A 240 0.17 5.55 3.40
C LEU A 240 1.34 6.35 3.99
N THR A 241 1.07 7.62 4.30
CA THR A 241 2.00 8.49 5.05
C THR A 241 1.22 9.46 5.93
N VAL A 242 1.90 10.09 6.89
CA VAL A 242 1.35 11.19 7.69
C VAL A 242 1.98 12.49 7.22
N GLY A 243 1.14 13.49 6.92
CA GLY A 243 1.58 14.80 6.49
C GLY A 243 1.97 15.74 7.62
N PRO A 244 2.58 16.89 7.29
CA PRO A 244 2.93 17.91 8.28
C PRO A 244 1.69 18.53 8.97
N ASP A 245 0.51 18.35 8.39
CA ASP A 245 -0.78 18.75 8.96
C ASP A 245 -1.38 17.69 9.90
N GLY A 246 -0.67 16.58 10.14
CA GLY A 246 -1.11 15.46 10.97
C GLY A 246 -2.17 14.56 10.32
N ALA A 247 -2.55 14.82 9.06
CA ALA A 247 -3.48 13.97 8.33
C ALA A 247 -2.77 12.75 7.73
N VAL A 248 -3.53 11.67 7.56
CA VAL A 248 -3.06 10.45 6.90
C VAL A 248 -3.43 10.51 5.42
N TYR A 249 -2.49 10.20 4.55
CA TYR A 249 -2.68 10.15 3.11
C TYR A 249 -2.44 8.73 2.64
N ALA A 250 -3.45 8.09 2.08
CA ALA A 250 -3.40 6.71 1.61
C ALA A 250 -3.46 6.64 0.09
N ALA A 251 -2.54 5.88 -0.51
CA ALA A 251 -2.53 5.53 -1.92
C ALA A 251 -3.45 4.32 -2.14
N LEU A 252 -4.47 4.48 -2.96
CA LEU A 252 -5.39 3.40 -3.32
C LEU A 252 -5.08 2.96 -4.76
N ASP A 253 -4.40 1.82 -4.88
CA ASP A 253 -3.82 1.32 -6.14
C ASP A 253 -4.84 1.17 -7.26
N LEU A 254 -5.73 0.17 -7.15
CA LEU A 254 -6.71 -0.13 -8.20
C LEU A 254 -7.72 1.00 -8.43
N PRO A 255 -8.22 1.70 -7.39
CA PRO A 255 -9.02 2.92 -7.57
C PRO A 255 -8.25 4.04 -8.28
N GLY A 256 -6.92 4.06 -8.15
CA GLY A 256 -6.06 5.09 -8.72
C GLY A 256 -6.26 6.44 -8.05
N THR A 257 -6.50 6.43 -6.74
CA THR A 257 -6.82 7.63 -5.95
C THR A 257 -5.86 7.81 -4.78
N VAL A 258 -5.74 9.05 -4.30
CA VAL A 258 -5.11 9.34 -3.01
C VAL A 258 -6.17 9.95 -2.10
N VAL A 259 -6.39 9.32 -0.95
CA VAL A 259 -7.37 9.75 0.06
C VAL A 259 -6.64 10.38 1.23
N ARG A 260 -7.12 11.55 1.67
CA ARG A 260 -6.73 12.20 2.92
C ARG A 260 -7.74 11.87 4.01
N LEU A 261 -7.24 11.53 5.20
CA LEU A 261 -7.99 11.27 6.43
C LEU A 261 -7.49 12.22 7.53
N ASP A 262 -8.40 12.96 8.15
CA ASP A 262 -8.15 13.63 9.43
C ASP A 262 -8.37 12.62 10.57
N PRO A 263 -7.32 12.24 11.33
CA PRO A 263 -7.45 11.23 12.38
C PRO A 263 -8.17 11.73 13.64
N ALA A 264 -8.31 13.05 13.83
CA ALA A 264 -9.05 13.61 14.97
C ALA A 264 -10.56 13.42 14.76
N THR A 265 -11.04 13.83 13.58
CA THR A 265 -12.47 13.85 13.25
C THR A 265 -12.96 12.60 12.52
N GLY A 266 -12.07 11.86 11.87
CA GLY A 266 -12.41 10.79 10.93
C GLY A 266 -12.85 11.29 9.55
N ALA A 267 -12.82 12.61 9.30
CA ALA A 267 -13.21 13.19 8.02
C ALA A 267 -12.25 12.74 6.90
N GLN A 268 -12.82 12.39 5.75
CA GLN A 268 -12.08 11.86 4.61
C GLN A 268 -12.46 12.53 3.30
N CYS A 269 -11.50 12.61 2.39
CA CYS A 269 -11.72 13.12 1.04
C CYS A 269 -10.66 12.62 0.06
N THR A 270 -11.02 12.55 -1.21
CA THR A 270 -10.08 12.25 -2.29
C THR A 270 -9.36 13.52 -2.73
N ILE A 271 -8.03 13.49 -2.77
CA ILE A 271 -7.18 14.62 -3.21
C ILE A 271 -6.59 14.43 -4.61
N ALA A 272 -6.60 13.20 -5.13
CA ALA A 272 -6.16 12.90 -6.49
C ALA A 272 -6.89 11.68 -7.05
N THR A 273 -7.08 11.65 -8.36
CA THR A 273 -7.74 10.58 -9.11
C THR A 273 -7.02 10.32 -10.44
N GLY A 274 -7.32 9.19 -11.08
CA GLY A 274 -6.85 8.89 -12.44
C GLY A 274 -5.45 8.27 -12.54
N HIS A 275 -4.87 7.89 -11.41
CA HIS A 275 -3.52 7.31 -11.34
C HIS A 275 -3.57 5.85 -10.91
N ARG A 276 -4.21 5.01 -11.71
CA ARG A 276 -4.25 3.56 -11.47
C ARG A 276 -2.84 3.01 -11.28
N GLY A 277 -2.65 2.15 -10.30
CA GLY A 277 -1.33 1.69 -9.93
C GLY A 277 -0.72 2.46 -8.77
N VAL A 278 -1.34 3.51 -8.22
CA VAL A 278 -0.67 4.34 -7.20
C VAL A 278 -0.35 3.50 -5.95
N SER A 279 0.94 3.31 -5.69
CA SER A 279 1.43 2.32 -4.75
C SER A 279 1.96 2.93 -3.46
N SER A 280 2.58 4.10 -3.53
CA SER A 280 3.09 4.81 -2.36
C SER A 280 3.01 6.32 -2.50
N VAL A 281 2.96 6.99 -1.35
CA VAL A 281 2.92 8.45 -1.20
C VAL A 281 3.84 8.90 -0.06
N ARG A 282 4.63 9.94 -0.27
CA ARG A 282 5.44 10.62 0.77
C ARG A 282 5.45 12.12 0.55
N PHE A 283 5.50 12.90 1.62
CA PHE A 283 5.80 14.32 1.50
C PHE A 283 7.28 14.53 1.13
N GLY A 284 7.54 15.54 0.29
CA GLY A 284 8.90 15.88 -0.12
C GLY A 284 9.80 16.20 1.07
N ARG A 285 11.08 15.83 0.99
CA ARG A 285 12.05 16.16 2.04
C ARG A 285 13.44 16.38 1.46
N GLY A 286 14.08 17.44 1.93
CA GLY A 286 15.43 17.83 1.53
C GLY A 286 15.46 18.74 0.30
N PRO A 287 16.65 19.25 -0.07
CA PRO A 287 16.82 20.13 -1.22
C PRO A 287 16.24 19.54 -2.51
N GLY A 288 15.52 20.36 -3.29
CA GLY A 288 14.90 19.93 -4.55
C GLY A 288 13.53 19.26 -4.43
N TRP A 289 13.07 18.96 -3.20
CA TRP A 289 11.78 18.31 -2.94
C TRP A 289 10.90 19.19 -2.06
N ASP A 290 9.74 19.56 -2.57
CA ASP A 290 8.81 20.46 -1.87
C ASP A 290 8.11 19.74 -0.71
N ALA A 291 8.33 20.23 0.51
CA ALA A 291 7.78 19.64 1.73
C ALA A 291 6.25 19.81 1.87
N ALA A 292 5.64 20.71 1.10
CA ALA A 292 4.18 20.85 1.02
C ALA A 292 3.56 19.93 -0.06
N ALA A 293 4.38 19.32 -0.92
CA ALA A 293 3.92 18.43 -1.98
C ALA A 293 4.04 16.96 -1.57
N LEU A 294 3.09 16.15 -2.03
CA LEU A 294 3.16 14.71 -2.02
C LEU A 294 3.83 14.21 -3.30
N TYR A 295 4.66 13.19 -3.15
CA TYR A 295 5.27 12.46 -4.25
C TYR A 295 4.75 11.03 -4.22
N ALA A 296 4.41 10.49 -5.37
CA ALA A 296 3.79 9.17 -5.45
C ALA A 296 4.42 8.28 -6.51
N THR A 297 4.52 6.99 -6.21
CA THR A 297 4.91 5.95 -7.18
C THR A 297 3.68 5.28 -7.76
N THR A 298 3.84 4.69 -8.94
CA THR A 298 2.85 3.78 -9.49
C THR A 298 3.43 2.45 -9.94
N LEU A 299 2.66 1.37 -9.82
CA LEU A 299 2.93 0.05 -10.40
C LEU A 299 3.04 0.09 -11.94
N THR A 300 2.49 1.15 -12.56
CA THR A 300 2.63 1.47 -13.99
C THR A 300 3.92 2.23 -14.34
N GLY A 301 4.76 2.51 -13.34
CA GLY A 301 6.10 3.09 -13.50
C GLY A 301 6.15 4.59 -13.70
N LYS A 302 5.25 5.32 -13.01
CA LYS A 302 5.27 6.77 -12.95
C LYS A 302 5.75 7.24 -11.57
N LEU A 303 6.53 8.32 -11.57
CA LEU A 303 6.76 9.16 -10.41
C LEU A 303 5.91 10.42 -10.57
N LEU A 304 5.07 10.70 -9.59
CA LEU A 304 4.09 11.79 -9.59
C LEU A 304 4.45 12.83 -8.54
N ARG A 305 4.03 14.08 -8.76
CA ARG A 305 3.94 15.13 -7.75
C ARG A 305 2.49 15.56 -7.63
N LEU A 306 1.98 15.62 -6.41
CA LEU A 306 0.69 16.14 -6.04
C LEU A 306 0.96 17.41 -5.22
N ALA A 307 0.49 18.55 -5.69
CA ALA A 307 0.70 19.83 -5.01
C ALA A 307 -0.57 20.67 -5.07
N ARG A 308 -0.73 21.56 -4.09
CA ARG A 308 -1.87 22.47 -3.98
C ARG A 308 -1.57 23.84 -4.59
#